data_AF-A0A7S0RBF7-F1
#
_entry.id   AF-A0A7S0RBF7-F1
#
_cell.length_a   1.000
_cell.length_b   1.000
_cell.length_c   1.000
_cell.angle_alpha   90.00
_cell.angle_beta   90.00
_cell.angle_gamma   90.00
#
_symmetry.space_group_name_H-M   'P 1'
#
loop_
_entity.id
_entity.type
_entity.pdbx_description
1 polymer ?
#
loop_
_entity_poly.entity_id
_entity_poly.type
_entity_poly.pdbx_seq_one_letter_code
_entity_poly.pdbx_strand_id
1 'polypeptide(L)'
;MADDGDDGAGYAKPTSAIVQKLAGYVDGGGDRPTTAKQALWLDAWSDPVAGISAYTPCVHTCNLFGDGDWRLVVADEDRKLKVWKGTQKQSDHALLDTPVAITSFISEAAAPRLPSLAVAAGSHIYIYRNLRPYYKFVLPPEDVNTEEQECWSRVMAGDIVVGEAVDALTRLQDA
;
A
#
# COMPACT_ATOMS: atom_id res chain seq x y z
N MET A 1 -55.34 36.79 -1.05
CA MET A 1 -54.69 36.66 -2.37
C MET A 1 -53.30 36.13 -2.05
N ALA A 2 -53.19 34.82 -1.82
CA ALA A 2 -52.74 33.83 -2.81
C ALA A 2 -51.24 34.08 -3.12
N ASP A 3 -50.32 33.14 -3.08
CA ASP A 3 -50.37 31.67 -3.09
C ASP A 3 -48.94 31.15 -2.84
N ASP A 4 -48.86 29.84 -2.70
CA ASP A 4 -47.73 28.94 -2.46
C ASP A 4 -46.43 29.09 -3.28
N GLY A 5 -45.37 28.51 -2.69
CA GLY A 5 -44.30 27.65 -3.25
C GLY A 5 -43.79 27.81 -4.69
N ASP A 6 -42.47 27.64 -4.88
CA ASP A 6 -41.88 26.55 -5.68
C ASP A 6 -40.34 26.70 -5.76
N ASP A 7 -39.70 25.55 -5.85
CA ASP A 7 -38.28 25.27 -5.89
C ASP A 7 -37.53 25.96 -7.05
N GLY A 8 -36.28 26.34 -6.79
CA GLY A 8 -35.43 27.01 -7.77
C GLY A 8 -33.97 26.62 -7.62
N ALA A 9 -33.63 25.41 -8.07
CA ALA A 9 -32.27 24.99 -8.39
C ALA A 9 -31.54 26.10 -9.17
N GLY A 10 -30.31 26.46 -8.75
CA GLY A 10 -29.66 27.61 -9.36
C GLY A 10 -28.20 27.85 -9.01
N TYR A 11 -27.37 26.81 -8.86
CA TYR A 11 -25.98 26.98 -9.30
C TYR A 11 -25.91 26.65 -10.79
N ALA A 12 -25.63 27.71 -11.53
CA ALA A 12 -25.79 27.83 -12.95
C ALA A 12 -24.96 26.79 -13.75
N LYS A 13 -25.62 26.35 -14.82
CA LYS A 13 -25.18 25.43 -15.87
C LYS A 13 -23.91 25.91 -16.60
N PRO A 14 -23.22 24.99 -17.32
CA PRO A 14 -21.80 25.08 -17.64
C PRO A 14 -21.53 26.17 -18.67
N THR A 15 -20.51 26.98 -18.42
CA THR A 15 -20.26 28.18 -19.23
C THR A 15 -18.90 28.08 -19.93
N SER A 16 -18.96 27.89 -21.24
CA SER A 16 -17.97 28.33 -22.23
C SER A 16 -16.92 27.32 -22.76
N ALA A 17 -17.31 26.72 -23.89
CA ALA A 17 -16.62 26.47 -25.18
C ALA A 17 -15.27 25.73 -25.25
N ILE A 18 -14.37 25.95 -24.32
CA ILE A 18 -13.01 25.44 -24.30
C ILE A 18 -12.69 25.47 -22.80
N VAL A 19 -12.17 24.41 -22.23
CA VAL A 19 -11.35 24.51 -21.03
C VAL A 19 -9.92 24.73 -21.54
N GLN A 20 -9.37 25.93 -21.48
CA GLN A 20 -9.81 27.13 -22.19
C GLN A 20 -8.53 27.73 -22.76
N LYS A 21 -7.95 27.04 -23.75
CA LYS A 21 -6.54 27.16 -24.22
C LYS A 21 -5.54 26.74 -23.14
N LEU A 22 -4.43 26.17 -23.58
CA LEU A 22 -3.10 26.34 -23.01
C LEU A 22 -3.04 27.49 -21.98
N ALA A 23 -3.09 27.21 -20.68
CA ALA A 23 -3.29 28.22 -19.62
C ALA A 23 -2.14 29.24 -19.44
N GLY A 24 -1.30 29.46 -20.44
CA GLY A 24 -0.28 30.50 -20.44
C GLY A 24 0.92 30.11 -21.27
N TYR A 25 0.88 30.35 -22.58
CA TYR A 25 2.11 30.41 -23.38
C TYR A 25 2.35 31.85 -23.79
N VAL A 26 3.09 32.55 -22.93
CA VAL A 26 3.71 33.84 -23.24
C VAL A 26 5.19 33.53 -23.43
N ASP A 27 5.64 33.37 -24.68
CA ASP A 27 6.71 34.20 -25.23
C ASP A 27 6.74 34.05 -26.76
N GLY A 28 7.11 35.13 -27.42
CA GLY A 28 6.75 35.46 -28.79
C GLY A 28 7.51 34.71 -29.90
N GLY A 29 6.97 34.90 -31.10
CA GLY A 29 7.71 34.90 -32.36
C GLY A 29 8.18 33.54 -32.88
N GLY A 30 7.45 32.99 -33.85
CA GLY A 30 7.97 31.96 -34.76
C GLY A 30 7.02 30.78 -34.95
N ASP A 31 6.34 30.80 -36.08
CA ASP A 31 5.38 29.79 -36.54
C ASP A 31 6.07 28.43 -36.78
N ARG A 32 5.93 27.50 -35.84
CA ARG A 32 6.09 26.04 -36.07
C ARG A 32 4.93 25.34 -35.36
N PRO A 33 4.11 24.54 -36.05
CA PRO A 33 3.12 23.71 -35.38
C PRO A 33 3.87 22.59 -34.63
N THR A 34 4.11 22.80 -33.34
CA THR A 34 4.46 21.71 -32.43
C THR A 34 3.23 20.83 -32.29
N THR A 35 3.25 19.64 -32.89
CA THR A 35 2.23 18.60 -32.71
C THR A 35 2.10 18.32 -31.21
N ALA A 36 1.10 18.91 -30.57
CA ALA A 36 0.81 18.64 -29.17
C ALA A 36 0.48 17.15 -29.06
N LYS A 37 1.38 16.38 -28.44
CA LYS A 37 1.12 14.97 -28.14
C LYS A 37 -0.11 14.93 -27.24
N GLN A 38 -1.24 14.51 -27.79
CA GLN A 38 -2.47 14.35 -27.02
C GLN A 38 -2.21 13.37 -25.88
N ALA A 39 -2.74 13.70 -24.69
CA ALA A 39 -2.69 12.78 -23.56
C ALA A 39 -3.54 11.54 -23.90
N LEU A 40 -2.95 10.35 -23.74
CA LEU A 40 -3.64 9.08 -24.00
C LEU A 40 -4.62 8.71 -22.88
N TRP A 41 -4.53 9.38 -21.73
CA TRP A 41 -5.27 9.06 -20.52
C TRP A 41 -6.60 9.80 -20.45
N LEU A 42 -7.62 9.11 -19.96
CA LEU A 42 -8.88 9.71 -19.54
C LEU A 42 -8.83 9.92 -18.02
N ASP A 43 -9.06 11.15 -17.58
CA ASP A 43 -9.14 11.47 -16.16
C ASP A 43 -10.43 10.88 -15.58
N ALA A 44 -10.31 9.69 -14.97
CA ALA A 44 -11.46 8.98 -14.42
C ALA A 44 -11.97 9.62 -13.12
N TRP A 45 -11.06 9.88 -12.18
CA TRP A 45 -11.38 10.46 -10.87
C TRP A 45 -10.10 10.90 -10.13
N SER A 46 -10.21 11.88 -9.24
CA SER A 46 -9.11 12.35 -8.39
C SER A 46 -9.63 12.74 -7.00
N ASP A 47 -8.94 12.27 -5.96
CA ASP A 47 -9.19 12.65 -4.57
C ASP A 47 -7.87 13.06 -3.89
N PRO A 48 -7.64 14.37 -3.74
CA PRO A 48 -6.43 14.88 -3.10
C PRO A 48 -6.41 14.70 -1.58
N VAL A 49 -7.52 14.28 -0.95
CA VAL A 49 -7.65 14.11 0.51
C VAL A 49 -7.88 12.66 0.93
N ALA A 50 -7.59 11.69 0.06
CA ALA A 50 -7.77 10.26 0.29
C ALA A 50 -6.99 9.71 1.51
N GLY A 51 -5.90 10.39 1.90
CA GLY A 51 -5.08 10.03 3.06
C GLY A 51 -4.46 8.63 2.92
N ILE A 52 -3.87 8.35 1.75
CA ILE A 52 -3.17 7.10 1.44
C ILE A 52 -1.67 7.36 1.47
N SER A 53 -0.95 6.61 2.30
CA SER A 53 0.51 6.64 2.40
C SER A 53 1.05 5.22 2.19
N ALA A 54 1.33 4.88 0.94
CA ALA A 54 1.82 3.56 0.55
C ALA A 54 2.69 3.63 -0.71
N TYR A 55 3.68 2.75 -0.77
CA TYR A 55 4.46 2.50 -1.98
C TYR A 55 3.82 1.41 -2.83
N THR A 56 4.24 1.30 -4.09
CA THR A 56 3.69 0.34 -5.07
C THR A 56 3.54 -1.10 -4.55
N PRO A 57 4.49 -1.69 -3.79
CA PRO A 57 4.34 -3.06 -3.26
C PRO A 57 3.16 -3.23 -2.28
N CYS A 58 2.67 -2.14 -1.70
CA CYS A 58 1.59 -2.11 -0.73
C CYS A 58 0.23 -1.74 -1.36
N VAL A 59 0.17 -1.63 -2.69
CA VAL A 59 -1.06 -1.31 -3.44
C VAL A 59 -1.42 -2.47 -4.34
N HIS A 60 -2.64 -2.98 -4.23
CA HIS A 60 -3.07 -4.14 -5.01
C HIS A 60 -4.56 -4.10 -5.32
N THR A 61 -5.00 -4.78 -6.38
CA THR A 61 -6.43 -4.91 -6.72
C THR A 61 -6.82 -6.37 -6.76
N CYS A 62 -7.95 -6.74 -6.14
CA CYS A 62 -8.48 -8.10 -6.24
C CYS A 62 -10.01 -8.17 -6.05
N ASN A 63 -10.62 -9.23 -6.60
CA ASN A 63 -12.04 -9.54 -6.42
C ASN A 63 -12.26 -10.22 -5.04
N LEU A 64 -12.17 -9.43 -3.96
CA LEU A 64 -12.20 -9.92 -2.58
C LEU A 64 -13.42 -10.76 -2.23
N PHE A 65 -14.59 -10.43 -2.78
CA PHE A 65 -15.87 -11.05 -2.39
C PHE A 65 -16.40 -12.02 -3.45
N GLY A 66 -15.74 -12.15 -4.60
CA GLY A 66 -16.19 -13.01 -5.69
C GLY A 66 -17.44 -12.50 -6.41
N ASP A 67 -17.86 -11.25 -6.15
CA ASP A 67 -19.05 -10.61 -6.73
C ASP A 67 -18.79 -10.01 -8.13
N GLY A 68 -17.55 -10.10 -8.61
CA GLY A 68 -17.12 -9.54 -9.89
C GLY A 68 -16.68 -8.08 -9.78
N ASP A 69 -16.80 -7.49 -8.59
CA ASP A 69 -16.42 -6.11 -8.32
C ASP A 69 -15.03 -6.06 -7.69
N TRP A 70 -14.07 -5.55 -8.45
CA TRP A 70 -12.68 -5.49 -8.02
C TRP A 70 -12.48 -4.35 -7.03
N ARG A 71 -11.81 -4.65 -5.93
CA ARG A 71 -11.52 -3.68 -4.88
C ARG A 71 -10.05 -3.33 -4.91
N LEU A 72 -9.78 -2.06 -4.71
CA LEU A 72 -8.43 -1.57 -4.45
C LEU A 72 -8.14 -1.79 -2.97
N VAL A 73 -7.02 -2.43 -2.68
CA VAL A 73 -6.55 -2.76 -1.35
C VAL A 73 -5.21 -2.10 -1.16
N VAL A 74 -5.08 -1.31 -0.11
CA VAL A 74 -3.85 -0.59 0.22
C VAL A 74 -3.45 -0.90 1.64
N ALA A 75 -2.24 -1.44 1.81
CA ALA A 75 -1.60 -1.65 3.10
C ALA A 75 -0.80 -0.38 3.43
N ASP A 76 -1.37 0.48 4.25
CA ASP A 76 -0.85 1.81 4.50
C ASP A 76 0.19 1.81 5.64
N GLU A 77 1.10 2.79 5.63
CA GLU A 77 2.08 3.04 6.68
C GLU A 77 1.43 3.32 8.05
N ASP A 78 0.16 3.78 8.07
CA ASP A 78 -0.62 3.96 9.29
C ASP A 78 -1.04 2.64 9.99
N ARG A 79 -0.51 1.49 9.53
CA ARG A 79 -0.83 0.14 9.99
C ARG A 79 -2.30 -0.18 9.81
N LYS A 80 -2.88 0.25 8.69
CA LYS A 80 -4.24 -0.14 8.28
C LYS A 80 -4.25 -0.69 6.87
N LEU A 81 -5.04 -1.74 6.69
CA LEU A 81 -5.45 -2.26 5.41
C LEU A 81 -6.73 -1.51 4.98
N LYS A 82 -6.59 -0.57 4.05
CA LYS A 82 -7.68 0.25 3.51
C LYS A 82 -8.22 -0.40 2.24
N VAL A 83 -9.53 -0.65 2.21
CA VAL A 83 -10.23 -1.23 1.06
C VAL A 83 -11.10 -0.16 0.41
N TRP A 84 -11.00 0.00 -0.90
CA TRP A 84 -11.73 0.96 -1.70
C TRP A 84 -12.63 0.24 -2.71
N LYS A 85 -13.84 0.79 -2.88
CA LYS A 85 -14.84 0.32 -3.84
C LYS A 85 -15.31 1.51 -4.67
N GLY A 86 -15.04 1.48 -5.98
CA GLY A 86 -15.26 2.63 -6.85
C GLY A 86 -14.44 3.83 -6.38
N THR A 87 -15.10 4.96 -6.14
CA THR A 87 -14.47 6.23 -5.74
C THR A 87 -14.49 6.48 -4.22
N GLN A 88 -14.90 5.50 -3.42
CA GLN A 88 -15.01 5.66 -1.97
C GLN A 88 -14.29 4.55 -1.20
N LYS A 89 -13.77 4.91 -0.03
CA LYS A 89 -13.21 3.95 0.92
C LYS A 89 -14.35 3.11 1.50
N GLN A 90 -14.27 1.79 1.33
CA GLN A 90 -15.25 0.82 1.80
C GLN A 90 -15.03 0.45 3.28
N SER A 91 -13.78 0.14 3.66
CA SER A 91 -13.45 -0.29 5.01
C SER A 91 -11.97 -0.09 5.34
N ASP A 92 -11.65 -0.06 6.63
CA ASP A 92 -10.30 -0.10 7.17
C ASP A 92 -10.15 -1.23 8.20
N HIS A 93 -9.01 -1.92 8.16
CA HIS A 93 -8.71 -3.02 9.08
C HIS A 93 -7.34 -2.80 9.70
N ALA A 94 -7.24 -2.94 11.01
CA ALA A 94 -5.95 -2.80 11.70
C ALA A 94 -4.98 -3.91 11.27
N LEU A 95 -3.76 -3.52 10.93
CA LEU A 95 -2.61 -4.40 10.75
C LEU A 95 -1.84 -4.50 12.07
N LEU A 96 -1.18 -5.62 12.26
CA LEU A 96 -0.38 -5.86 13.48
C LEU A 96 0.95 -5.11 13.45
N ASP A 97 1.50 -4.88 12.24
CA ASP A 97 2.78 -4.23 12.03
C ASP A 97 2.78 -3.45 10.71
N THR A 98 3.83 -2.66 10.48
CA THR A 98 4.00 -1.82 9.29
C THR A 98 4.23 -2.71 8.06
N PRO A 99 3.36 -2.62 7.03
CA PRO A 99 3.43 -3.52 5.89
C PRO A 99 4.63 -3.19 4.97
N VAL A 100 5.24 -4.24 4.43
CA VAL A 100 6.30 -4.15 3.41
C VAL A 100 5.74 -4.41 2.01
N ALA A 101 4.82 -5.36 1.90
CA ALA A 101 4.15 -5.70 0.64
C ALA A 101 2.81 -6.40 0.88
N ILE A 102 1.94 -6.35 -0.12
CA ILE A 102 0.68 -7.08 -0.16
C ILE A 102 0.51 -7.82 -1.48
N THR A 103 -0.08 -9.02 -1.42
CA THR A 103 -0.50 -9.75 -2.61
C THR A 103 -1.80 -10.51 -2.35
N SER A 104 -2.45 -10.94 -3.42
CA SER A 104 -3.62 -11.81 -3.36
C SER A 104 -3.33 -13.15 -4.01
N PHE A 105 -3.77 -14.24 -3.39
CA PHE A 105 -3.60 -15.58 -3.95
C PHE A 105 -4.84 -16.43 -3.66
N ILE A 106 -5.06 -17.46 -4.48
CA ILE A 106 -6.16 -18.42 -4.29
C ILE A 106 -5.53 -19.71 -3.75
N SER A 107 -5.90 -20.07 -2.52
CA SER A 107 -5.35 -21.25 -1.83
C SER A 107 -6.12 -22.54 -2.12
N GLU A 108 -7.38 -22.44 -2.54
CA GLU A 108 -8.28 -23.59 -2.69
C GLU A 108 -8.70 -23.77 -4.15
N ALA A 109 -8.64 -25.02 -4.64
CA ALA A 109 -9.06 -25.37 -6.00
C ALA A 109 -10.59 -25.54 -6.12
N ALA A 110 -11.25 -25.89 -5.01
CA ALA A 110 -12.70 -26.06 -4.94
C ALA A 110 -13.42 -24.71 -4.88
N ALA A 111 -14.66 -24.68 -5.36
CA ALA A 111 -15.49 -23.47 -5.29
C ALA A 111 -16.01 -23.27 -3.84
N PRO A 112 -16.09 -22.00 -3.35
CA PRO A 112 -15.81 -20.75 -4.03
C PRO A 112 -14.31 -20.36 -4.01
N ARG A 113 -13.76 -19.96 -5.17
CA ARG A 113 -12.35 -19.55 -5.31
C ARG A 113 -12.14 -18.08 -4.94
N LEU A 114 -12.30 -17.75 -3.67
CA LEU A 114 -12.07 -16.39 -3.17
C LEU A 114 -10.58 -16.15 -2.92
N PRO A 115 -10.03 -15.00 -3.34
CA PRO A 115 -8.65 -14.67 -3.05
C PRO A 115 -8.45 -14.40 -1.55
N SER A 116 -7.37 -14.92 -1.00
CA SER A 116 -6.83 -14.53 0.29
C SER A 116 -5.82 -13.41 0.09
N LEU A 117 -5.77 -12.46 1.02
CA LEU A 117 -4.73 -11.43 1.03
C LEU A 117 -3.56 -11.91 1.89
N ALA A 118 -2.34 -11.79 1.39
CA ALA A 118 -1.12 -11.97 2.15
C ALA A 118 -0.46 -10.60 2.34
N VAL A 119 -0.28 -10.19 3.60
CA VAL A 119 0.42 -8.96 3.99
C VAL A 119 1.74 -9.36 4.64
N ALA A 120 2.85 -8.96 4.05
CA ALA A 120 4.19 -9.18 4.61
C ALA A 120 4.57 -8.02 5.52
N ALA A 121 5.02 -8.31 6.74
CA ALA A 121 5.57 -7.32 7.66
C ALA A 121 6.60 -7.97 8.59
N GLY A 122 7.79 -7.37 8.69
CA GLY A 122 8.92 -7.94 9.42
C GLY A 122 9.25 -9.37 8.94
N SER A 123 9.36 -10.32 9.88
CA SER A 123 9.56 -11.75 9.60
C SER A 123 8.26 -12.56 9.46
N HIS A 124 7.14 -11.88 9.21
CA HIS A 124 5.81 -12.47 9.22
C HIS A 124 5.06 -12.28 7.89
N ILE A 125 4.24 -13.27 7.55
CA ILE A 125 3.22 -13.14 6.50
C ILE A 125 1.85 -13.38 7.13
N TYR A 126 1.03 -12.35 7.14
CA TYR A 126 -0.34 -12.38 7.65
C TYR A 126 -1.31 -12.66 6.53
N ILE A 127 -2.01 -13.79 6.63
CA ILE A 127 -3.01 -14.21 5.66
C ILE A 127 -4.39 -13.79 6.18
N TYR A 128 -5.08 -12.98 5.38
CA TYR A 128 -6.45 -12.55 5.62
C TYR A 128 -7.40 -13.25 4.64
N ARG A 129 -8.42 -13.91 5.18
CA ARG A 129 -9.53 -14.49 4.41
C ARG A 129 -10.79 -13.70 4.72
N ASN A 130 -11.49 -13.23 3.69
CA ASN A 130 -12.67 -12.37 3.84
C ASN A 130 -12.41 -11.19 4.79
N LEU A 131 -11.23 -10.56 4.66
CA LEU A 131 -10.77 -9.44 5.49
C LEU A 131 -10.64 -9.75 7.00
N ARG A 132 -10.61 -11.03 7.38
CA ARG A 132 -10.37 -11.49 8.75
C ARG A 132 -9.01 -12.20 8.84
N PRO A 133 -8.24 -11.96 9.91
CA PRO A 133 -7.02 -12.72 10.15
C PRO A 133 -7.31 -14.23 10.16
N TYR A 134 -6.57 -14.98 9.35
CA TYR A 134 -6.77 -16.43 9.18
C TYR A 134 -5.53 -17.21 9.60
N TYR A 135 -4.35 -16.77 9.17
CA TYR A 135 -3.11 -17.46 9.45
C TYR A 135 -1.95 -16.48 9.57
N LYS A 136 -0.97 -16.82 10.42
CA LYS A 136 0.27 -16.08 10.57
C LYS A 136 1.41 -17.05 10.27
N PHE A 137 2.08 -16.83 9.16
CA PHE A 137 3.35 -17.50 8.87
C PHE A 137 4.48 -16.71 9.52
N VAL A 138 5.44 -17.43 10.10
CA VAL A 138 6.67 -16.89 10.69
C VAL A 138 7.82 -17.50 9.91
N LEU A 139 8.76 -16.67 9.45
CA LEU A 139 9.98 -17.18 8.83
C LEU A 139 10.74 -18.08 9.83
N PRO A 140 11.26 -19.24 9.41
CA PRO A 140 12.15 -20.03 10.26
C PRO A 140 13.33 -19.17 10.72
N PRO A 141 13.64 -19.14 12.03
CA PRO A 141 14.82 -18.43 12.49
C PRO A 141 16.07 -19.12 11.97
N GLU A 142 17.09 -18.32 11.70
CA GLU A 142 18.42 -18.81 11.38
C GLU A 142 19.24 -18.92 12.68
N ASP A 143 20.02 -19.98 12.82
CA ASP A 143 20.86 -20.18 13.98
C ASP A 143 22.07 -19.25 13.92
N VAL A 144 22.41 -18.65 15.07
CA VAL A 144 23.62 -17.82 15.20
C VAL A 144 24.86 -18.72 15.07
N ASN A 145 25.95 -18.19 14.51
CA ASN A 145 27.22 -18.90 14.39
C ASN A 145 27.65 -19.50 15.75
N THR A 146 27.99 -20.79 15.77
CA THR A 146 28.41 -21.52 16.97
C THR A 146 29.56 -20.84 17.70
N GLU A 147 30.53 -20.28 16.99
CA GLU A 147 31.69 -19.61 17.61
C GLU A 147 31.29 -18.31 18.33
N GLU A 148 30.35 -17.56 17.76
CA GLU A 148 29.77 -16.39 18.42
C GLU A 148 28.96 -16.81 19.65
N GLN A 149 28.14 -17.88 19.54
CA GLN A 149 27.37 -18.41 20.66
C GLN A 149 28.28 -18.84 21.83
N GLU A 150 29.40 -19.50 21.54
CA GLU A 150 30.39 -19.87 22.55
C GLU A 150 31.03 -18.64 23.20
N CYS A 151 31.39 -17.63 22.40
CA CYS A 151 31.91 -16.36 22.93
C CYS A 151 30.90 -15.71 23.89
N TRP A 152 29.63 -15.59 23.49
CA TRP A 152 28.56 -15.07 24.34
C TRP A 152 28.35 -15.90 25.61
N SER A 153 28.42 -17.22 25.51
CA SER A 153 28.29 -18.12 26.66
C SER A 153 29.41 -17.92 27.68
N ARG A 154 30.65 -17.72 27.21
CA ARG A 154 31.82 -17.43 28.07
C ARG A 154 31.74 -16.06 28.74
N VAL A 155 31.22 -15.04 28.05
CA VAL A 155 30.95 -13.72 28.67
C VAL A 155 29.92 -13.88 29.79
N MET A 156 28.83 -14.58 29.53
CA MET A 156 27.75 -14.79 30.51
C MET A 156 28.22 -15.61 31.73
N ALA A 157 29.15 -16.55 31.53
CA ALA A 157 29.79 -17.30 32.60
C ALA A 157 30.81 -16.48 33.42
N GLY A 158 31.26 -15.34 32.89
CA GLY A 158 32.31 -14.51 33.50
C GLY A 158 33.72 -15.03 33.24
N ASP A 159 33.89 -15.95 32.28
CA ASP A 159 35.18 -16.57 31.94
C ASP A 159 36.10 -15.65 31.14
N ILE A 160 35.53 -14.64 30.47
CA ILE A 160 36.25 -13.67 29.65
C ILE A 160 35.79 -12.26 29.96
N VAL A 161 36.72 -11.31 29.88
CA VAL A 161 36.42 -9.89 30.06
C VAL A 161 35.82 -9.32 28.79
N VAL A 162 34.95 -8.32 28.91
CA VAL A 162 34.24 -7.68 27.78
C VAL A 162 35.19 -7.27 26.65
N GLY A 163 36.40 -6.78 26.96
CA GLY A 163 37.40 -6.40 25.94
C GLY A 163 37.84 -7.59 25.07
N GLU A 164 38.12 -8.73 25.68
CA GLU A 164 38.53 -9.95 24.96
C GLU A 164 37.38 -10.52 24.11
N ALA A 165 36.14 -10.38 24.60
CA ALA A 165 34.96 -10.78 23.84
C ALA A 165 34.74 -9.90 22.60
N VAL A 166 34.95 -8.58 22.71
CA VAL A 166 34.88 -7.66 21.57
C VAL A 166 35.95 -8.01 20.53
N ASP A 167 37.19 -8.27 20.95
CA ASP A 167 38.27 -8.67 20.05
C ASP A 167 37.99 -10.02 19.37
N ALA A 168 37.35 -10.96 20.08
CA ALA A 168 36.95 -12.26 19.52
C ALA A 168 35.82 -12.12 18.49
N LEU A 169 34.76 -11.39 18.81
CA LEU A 169 33.63 -11.18 17.90
C LEU A 169 34.02 -10.35 16.67
N THR A 170 34.89 -9.34 16.83
CA THR A 170 35.40 -8.54 15.70
C THR A 170 36.19 -9.42 14.72
N ARG A 171 36.98 -10.38 15.21
CA ARG A 171 37.68 -11.34 14.34
C ARG A 171 36.74 -12.25 13.58
N LEU A 172 35.60 -12.63 14.18
CA LEU A 172 34.58 -13.45 13.52
C LEU A 172 33.79 -12.67 12.47
N GLN A 173 33.64 -11.36 12.66
CA GLN A 173 32.96 -10.49 11.70
C GLN A 173 33.75 -10.32 10.38
N ASP A 174 35.08 -10.31 10.44
CA ASP A 174 35.97 -10.09 9.29
C ASP A 174 36.38 -11.39 8.56
N ALA A 175 35.94 -12.55 9.04
CA ALA A 175 36.26 -13.88 8.50
C ALA A 175 35.26 -14.35 7.44
#